data_AF-A0A2E0X6U4-F1
#
_entry.id   AF-A0A2E0X6U4-F1
#
_cell.length_a   1.000
_cell.length_b   1.000
_cell.length_c   1.000
_cell.angle_alpha   90.00
_cell.angle_beta   90.00
_cell.angle_gamma   90.00
#
_symmetry.space_group_name_H-M   'P 1'
#
loop_
_entity.id
_entity.type
_entity.pdbx_description
1 polymer ?
#
loop_
_entity_poly.entity_id
_entity_poly.type
_entity_poly.pdbx_seq_one_letter_code
_entity_poly.pdbx_strand_id
1 'polypeptide(L)'
;MLADHQKRRTVCAMISVGAGIEAAARHVGCSTWTIRREAQRDEAFARQLQEAETACQLAPLRMVRQAAETQWRAAAWLLERTCPERFARRSADAVTPGELEDLLEKTASILVDECYDQPHRQHVVQRLRELQEAHFGERRAGQQGPAEPQSEIERLLQRVQRERFGAALGASDGSSASKTSLSPLGSAPRNSLAG
;
A
#
# COMPACT_ATOMS: atom_id res chain seq x y z
N MET A 1 -13.97 -20.99 36.89
CA MET A 1 -13.00 -19.88 36.87
C MET A 1 -12.03 -20.08 35.71
N LEU A 2 -11.61 -19.01 35.03
CA LEU A 2 -10.59 -19.03 33.96
C LEU A 2 -9.17 -18.88 34.53
N ALA A 3 -8.91 -19.45 35.71
CA ALA A 3 -7.60 -19.40 36.38
C ALA A 3 -6.56 -20.30 35.71
N ASP A 4 -7.00 -21.15 34.80
CA ASP A 4 -6.15 -22.05 34.04
C ASP A 4 -5.51 -21.32 32.85
N HIS A 5 -4.17 -21.23 32.85
CA HIS A 5 -3.39 -20.68 31.75
C HIS A 5 -3.68 -21.36 30.40
N GLN A 6 -4.05 -22.64 30.41
CA GLN A 6 -4.39 -23.37 29.19
C GLN A 6 -5.70 -22.84 28.58
N LYS A 7 -6.72 -22.60 29.41
CA LYS A 7 -7.99 -22.01 28.92
C LYS A 7 -7.79 -20.63 28.34
N ARG A 8 -6.96 -19.79 28.97
CA ARG A 8 -6.61 -18.46 28.47
C ARG A 8 -5.92 -18.54 27.10
N ARG A 9 -4.93 -19.42 26.95
CA ARG A 9 -4.27 -19.67 25.66
C ARG A 9 -5.23 -20.16 24.59
N THR A 10 -6.12 -21.09 24.92
CA THR A 10 -7.15 -21.57 23.98
C THR A 10 -8.09 -20.46 23.54
N VAL A 11 -8.53 -19.59 24.45
CA VAL A 11 -9.36 -18.41 24.09
C VAL A 11 -8.62 -17.50 23.11
N CYS A 12 -7.37 -17.14 23.40
CA CYS A 12 -6.59 -16.27 22.52
C CYS A 12 -6.34 -16.93 21.15
N ALA A 13 -6.05 -18.23 21.11
CA ALA A 13 -5.86 -18.97 19.87
C ALA A 13 -7.13 -19.02 19.01
N MET A 14 -8.30 -19.19 19.62
CA MET A 14 -9.58 -19.16 18.91
C MET A 14 -9.88 -17.76 18.34
N ILE A 15 -9.60 -16.72 19.12
CA ILE A 15 -9.83 -15.34 18.68
C ILE A 15 -8.86 -14.95 17.57
N SER A 16 -7.60 -15.39 17.63
CA SER A 16 -6.59 -15.04 16.61
C SER A 16 -6.89 -15.61 15.22
N VAL A 17 -7.67 -16.69 15.14
CA VAL A 17 -8.16 -17.25 13.86
C VAL A 17 -9.54 -16.71 13.46
N GLY A 18 -10.13 -15.82 14.26
CA GLY A 18 -11.38 -15.12 13.95
C GLY A 18 -12.64 -15.69 14.59
N ALA A 19 -12.52 -16.59 15.58
CA ALA A 19 -13.68 -16.97 16.36
C ALA A 19 -14.13 -15.81 17.27
N GLY A 20 -15.43 -15.59 17.37
CA GLY A 20 -15.98 -14.62 18.31
C GLY A 20 -15.80 -15.06 19.77
N ILE A 21 -15.77 -14.09 20.70
CA ILE A 21 -15.59 -14.33 22.14
C ILE A 21 -16.63 -15.29 22.73
N GLU A 22 -17.86 -15.32 22.19
CA GLU A 22 -18.90 -16.27 22.61
C GLU A 22 -18.58 -17.72 22.24
N ALA A 23 -18.08 -17.94 21.02
CA ALA A 23 -17.67 -19.26 20.57
C ALA A 23 -16.48 -19.77 21.40
N ALA A 24 -15.51 -18.89 21.66
CA ALA A 24 -14.37 -19.20 22.52
C ALA A 24 -14.80 -19.53 23.96
N ALA A 25 -15.72 -18.74 24.54
CA ALA A 25 -16.24 -18.97 25.89
C ALA A 25 -16.96 -20.32 26.01
N ARG A 26 -17.83 -20.64 25.04
CA ARG A 26 -18.53 -21.92 24.98
C ARG A 26 -17.55 -23.09 24.87
N HIS A 27 -16.52 -22.96 24.05
CA HIS A 27 -15.51 -24.01 23.85
C HIS A 27 -14.72 -24.34 25.13
N VAL A 28 -14.31 -23.33 25.90
CA VAL A 28 -13.56 -23.54 27.15
C VAL A 28 -14.45 -23.79 28.38
N GLY A 29 -15.77 -23.81 28.19
CA GLY A 29 -16.76 -24.06 29.23
C GLY A 29 -16.90 -22.91 30.24
N CYS A 30 -16.92 -21.66 29.77
CA CYS A 30 -17.14 -20.49 30.62
C CYS A 30 -18.09 -19.46 29.97
N SER A 31 -18.46 -18.43 30.73
CA SER A 31 -19.22 -17.28 30.20
C SER A 31 -18.29 -16.20 29.63
N THR A 32 -18.78 -15.44 28.65
CA THR A 32 -18.07 -14.25 28.13
C THR A 32 -17.75 -13.23 29.23
N TRP A 33 -18.65 -13.08 30.21
CA TRP A 33 -18.42 -12.25 31.40
C TRP A 33 -17.21 -12.73 32.21
N THR A 34 -16.99 -14.05 32.31
CA THR A 34 -15.80 -14.60 32.98
C THR A 34 -14.53 -14.18 32.25
N ILE A 35 -14.50 -14.27 30.92
CA ILE A 35 -13.34 -13.85 30.12
C ILE A 35 -13.06 -12.35 30.29
N ARG A 36 -14.09 -11.51 30.16
CA ARG A 36 -13.96 -10.05 30.31
C ARG A 36 -13.48 -9.65 31.70
N ARG A 37 -14.04 -10.25 32.75
CA ARG A 37 -13.64 -9.99 34.13
C ARG A 37 -12.20 -10.41 34.40
N GLU A 38 -11.75 -11.50 33.80
CA GLU A 38 -10.35 -11.97 33.95
C GLU A 38 -9.39 -11.07 33.18
N ALA A 39 -9.74 -10.60 31.98
CA ALA A 39 -8.96 -9.60 31.26
C ALA A 39 -8.86 -8.27 32.03
N GLN A 40 -9.91 -7.87 32.76
CA GLN A 40 -9.86 -6.68 33.63
C GLN A 40 -8.95 -6.86 34.85
N ARG A 41 -8.77 -8.10 35.34
CA ARG A 41 -7.94 -8.39 36.52
C ARG A 41 -6.49 -8.69 36.19
N ASP A 42 -6.24 -9.21 34.99
CA ASP A 42 -4.92 -9.63 34.53
C ASP A 42 -4.56 -8.90 33.22
N GLU A 43 -3.70 -7.90 33.35
CA GLU A 43 -3.22 -7.08 32.24
C GLU A 43 -2.41 -7.88 31.21
N ALA A 44 -1.70 -8.93 31.61
CA ALA A 44 -0.99 -9.79 30.66
C ALA A 44 -1.97 -10.58 29.79
N PHE A 45 -3.06 -11.07 30.38
CA PHE A 45 -4.12 -11.72 29.62
C PHE A 45 -4.87 -10.74 28.71
N ALA A 46 -5.13 -9.51 29.17
CA ALA A 46 -5.72 -8.46 28.34
C ALA A 46 -4.89 -8.17 27.07
N ARG A 47 -3.57 -8.05 27.22
CA ARG A 47 -2.65 -7.86 26.08
C ARG A 47 -2.69 -9.03 25.11
N GLN A 48 -2.67 -10.26 25.60
CA GLN A 48 -2.77 -11.44 24.73
C GLN A 48 -4.09 -11.48 23.95
N LEU A 49 -5.19 -11.04 24.57
CA LEU A 49 -6.49 -10.95 23.93
C LEU A 49 -6.49 -9.91 22.80
N GLN A 50 -5.93 -8.73 23.07
CA GLN A 50 -5.79 -7.66 22.07
C GLN A 50 -4.85 -8.06 20.91
N GLU A 51 -3.75 -8.75 21.20
CA GLU A 51 -2.85 -9.31 20.20
C GLU A 51 -3.58 -10.34 19.31
N ALA A 52 -4.41 -11.20 19.91
CA ALA A 52 -5.22 -12.15 19.17
C ALA A 52 -6.23 -11.45 18.25
N GLU A 53 -6.94 -10.44 18.75
CA GLU A 53 -7.87 -9.65 17.93
C GLU A 53 -7.16 -8.96 16.75
N THR A 54 -5.99 -8.37 17.02
CA THR A 54 -5.16 -7.75 15.99
C THR A 54 -4.70 -8.79 14.96
N ALA A 55 -4.27 -9.97 15.41
CA ALA A 55 -3.84 -11.05 14.53
C ALA A 55 -4.96 -11.51 13.60
N CYS A 56 -6.19 -11.64 14.11
CA CYS A 56 -7.37 -11.94 13.31
C CYS A 56 -7.60 -10.89 12.22
N GLN A 57 -7.54 -9.60 12.57
CA GLN A 57 -7.76 -8.52 11.60
C GLN A 57 -6.68 -8.49 10.51
N LEU A 58 -5.44 -8.82 10.86
CA LEU A 58 -4.32 -8.85 9.92
C LEU A 58 -4.26 -10.11 9.06
N ALA A 59 -4.87 -11.22 9.49
CA ALA A 59 -4.77 -12.49 8.78
C ALA A 59 -5.30 -12.41 7.33
N PRO A 60 -6.49 -11.84 7.04
CA PRO A 60 -6.96 -11.66 5.67
C PRO A 60 -6.01 -10.80 4.81
N LEU A 61 -5.44 -9.73 5.39
CA LEU A 61 -4.50 -8.87 4.66
C LEU A 61 -3.23 -9.64 4.27
N ARG A 62 -2.72 -10.51 5.15
CA ARG A 62 -1.59 -11.39 4.84
C ARG A 62 -1.94 -12.38 3.73
N MET A 63 -3.13 -12.98 3.78
CA MET A 63 -3.60 -13.90 2.74
C MET A 63 -3.70 -13.22 1.39
N VAL A 64 -4.27 -12.01 1.32
CA VAL A 64 -4.35 -11.24 0.07
C VAL A 64 -2.96 -10.87 -0.44
N ARG A 65 -2.05 -10.45 0.44
CA ARG A 65 -0.66 -10.15 0.07
C ARG A 65 0.06 -11.38 -0.49
N GLN A 66 -0.15 -12.56 0.09
CA GLN A 66 0.41 -13.81 -0.41
C GLN A 66 -0.22 -14.21 -1.77
N ALA A 67 -1.53 -14.10 -1.91
CA ALA A 67 -2.23 -14.38 -3.16
C ALA A 67 -1.75 -13.46 -4.30
N ALA A 68 -1.43 -12.19 -4.00
CA ALA A 68 -0.91 -11.23 -4.96
C ALA A 68 0.42 -11.67 -5.62
N GLU A 69 1.18 -12.60 -5.02
CA GLU A 69 2.42 -13.13 -5.61
C GLU A 69 2.15 -14.01 -6.84
N THR A 70 0.94 -14.58 -6.98
CA THR A 70 0.59 -15.51 -8.07
C THR A 70 -0.67 -15.14 -8.84
N GLN A 71 -1.58 -14.37 -8.21
CA GLN A 71 -2.86 -13.98 -8.78
C GLN A 71 -2.87 -12.48 -9.09
N TRP A 72 -2.86 -12.14 -10.37
CA TRP A 72 -2.83 -10.74 -10.81
C TRP A 72 -4.01 -9.91 -10.28
N ARG A 73 -5.18 -10.52 -10.05
CA ARG A 73 -6.36 -9.83 -9.49
C ARG A 73 -6.14 -9.40 -8.04
N ALA A 74 -5.49 -10.23 -7.22
CA ALA A 74 -5.14 -9.88 -5.86
C ALA A 74 -4.08 -8.77 -5.82
N ALA A 75 -3.11 -8.80 -6.75
CA ALA A 75 -2.12 -7.74 -6.91
C ALA A 75 -2.76 -6.40 -7.35
N ALA A 76 -3.65 -6.43 -8.34
CA ALA A 76 -4.39 -5.25 -8.79
C ALA A 76 -5.25 -4.66 -7.66
N TRP A 77 -6.01 -5.49 -6.95
CA TRP A 77 -6.80 -5.06 -5.80
C TRP A 77 -5.93 -4.42 -4.70
N LEU A 78 -4.74 -4.98 -4.43
CA LEU A 78 -3.84 -4.42 -3.44
C LEU A 78 -3.33 -3.04 -3.88
N LEU A 79 -2.93 -2.88 -5.15
CA LEU A 79 -2.48 -1.61 -5.72
C LEU A 79 -3.58 -0.53 -5.70
N GLU A 80 -4.81 -0.89 -6.05
CA GLU A 80 -5.97 0.02 -6.00
C GLU A 80 -6.19 0.60 -4.60
N ARG A 81 -5.89 -0.18 -3.55
CA ARG A 81 -6.09 0.24 -2.16
C ARG A 81 -4.88 0.92 -1.53
N THR A 82 -3.66 0.56 -1.92
CA THR A 82 -2.45 1.18 -1.37
C THR A 82 -2.08 2.49 -2.08
N CYS A 83 -2.43 2.63 -3.35
CA CYS A 83 -2.11 3.78 -4.19
C CYS A 83 -3.33 4.18 -5.05
N PRO A 84 -4.46 4.57 -4.41
CA PRO A 84 -5.71 4.85 -5.11
C PRO A 84 -5.56 5.97 -6.15
N GLU A 85 -4.77 6.99 -5.88
CA GLU A 85 -4.49 8.10 -6.80
C GLU A 85 -3.95 7.65 -8.17
N ARG A 86 -3.25 6.51 -8.20
CA ARG A 86 -2.61 6.00 -9.41
C ARG A 86 -3.36 4.83 -10.04
N PHE A 87 -3.93 3.95 -9.23
CA PHE A 87 -4.50 2.68 -9.71
C PHE A 87 -6.00 2.56 -9.52
N ALA A 88 -6.63 3.40 -8.70
CA ALA A 88 -8.09 3.35 -8.59
C ALA A 88 -8.73 3.70 -9.92
N ARG A 89 -9.87 3.05 -10.19
CA ARG A 89 -10.70 3.37 -11.34
C ARG A 89 -11.18 4.82 -11.21
N ARG A 90 -10.84 5.65 -12.21
CA ARG A 90 -11.38 7.01 -12.31
C ARG A 90 -12.91 6.94 -12.41
N SER A 91 -13.60 7.75 -11.60
CA SER A 91 -15.05 7.91 -11.75
C SER A 91 -15.36 8.50 -13.12
N ALA A 92 -16.55 8.21 -13.67
CA ALA A 92 -17.00 8.84 -14.91
C ALA A 92 -17.09 10.37 -14.76
N ASP A 93 -17.26 10.85 -13.53
CA ASP A 93 -17.30 12.28 -13.17
C ASP A 93 -15.91 12.87 -12.87
N ALA A 94 -14.82 12.12 -13.08
CA ALA A 94 -13.48 12.62 -12.84
C ALA A 94 -13.08 13.58 -13.98
N VAL A 95 -12.86 14.85 -13.64
CA VAL A 95 -12.32 15.86 -14.57
C VAL A 95 -10.91 15.45 -14.99
N THR A 96 -10.71 15.25 -16.28
CA THR A 96 -9.39 15.01 -16.86
C THR A 96 -8.56 16.30 -16.89
N PRO A 97 -7.23 16.22 -16.94
CA PRO A 97 -6.39 17.43 -17.06
C PRO A 97 -6.76 18.32 -18.24
N GLY A 98 -7.08 17.73 -19.40
CA GLY A 98 -7.52 18.49 -20.58
C GLY A 98 -8.88 19.16 -20.38
N GLU A 99 -9.85 18.48 -19.78
CA GLU A 99 -11.15 19.09 -19.45
C GLU A 99 -11.01 20.23 -18.43
N LEU A 100 -10.06 20.11 -17.50
CA LEU A 100 -9.73 21.17 -16.55
C LEU A 100 -9.08 22.37 -17.27
N GLU A 101 -8.15 22.13 -18.19
CA GLU A 101 -7.54 23.18 -19.01
C GLU A 101 -8.60 23.94 -19.82
N ASP A 102 -9.48 23.22 -20.52
CA ASP A 102 -10.60 23.78 -21.28
C ASP A 102 -11.55 24.60 -20.37
N LEU A 103 -11.84 24.09 -19.18
CA LEU A 103 -12.69 24.78 -18.22
C LEU A 103 -12.05 26.06 -17.70
N LEU A 104 -10.75 26.03 -17.38
CA LEU A 104 -9.99 27.19 -16.92
C LEU A 104 -9.88 28.24 -18.02
N GLU A 105 -9.66 27.85 -19.27
CA GLU A 105 -9.64 28.75 -20.42
C GLU A 105 -10.99 29.45 -20.60
N LYS A 106 -12.10 28.69 -20.61
CA LYS A 106 -13.45 29.26 -20.71
C LYS A 106 -13.77 30.19 -19.55
N THR A 107 -13.39 29.82 -18.33
CA THR A 107 -13.58 30.65 -17.13
C THR A 107 -12.78 31.95 -17.25
N ALA A 108 -11.52 31.88 -17.70
CA ALA A 108 -10.68 33.04 -17.90
C ALA A 108 -11.25 33.98 -18.97
N SER A 109 -11.76 33.44 -20.08
CA SER A 109 -12.42 34.24 -21.12
C SER A 109 -13.62 35.00 -20.57
N ILE A 110 -14.52 34.31 -19.84
CA ILE A 110 -15.70 34.94 -19.21
C ILE A 110 -15.25 36.06 -18.24
N LEU A 111 -14.24 35.81 -17.42
CA LEU A 111 -13.73 36.83 -16.49
C LEU A 111 -13.18 38.06 -17.22
N VAL A 112 -12.47 37.86 -18.33
CA VAL A 112 -11.95 38.96 -19.16
C VAL A 112 -13.08 39.74 -19.82
N ASP A 113 -14.12 39.05 -20.28
CA ASP A 113 -15.27 39.66 -20.96
C ASP A 113 -16.17 40.45 -20.00
N GLU A 114 -16.37 39.96 -18.77
CA GLU A 114 -17.22 40.60 -17.76
C GLU A 114 -16.51 41.74 -16.99
N CYS A 115 -15.17 41.70 -16.91
CA CYS A 115 -14.40 42.78 -16.28
C CYS A 115 -14.07 43.87 -17.30
N TYR A 116 -14.82 44.97 -17.33
CA TYR A 116 -14.62 46.03 -18.33
C TYR A 116 -13.55 47.07 -17.96
N ASP A 117 -13.29 47.30 -16.67
CA ASP A 117 -12.38 48.34 -16.19
C ASP A 117 -10.99 47.81 -15.80
N GLN A 118 -9.96 48.52 -16.29
CA GLN A 118 -8.56 48.21 -16.05
C GLN A 118 -8.17 48.02 -14.56
N PRO A 119 -8.63 48.85 -13.60
CA PRO A 119 -8.29 48.64 -12.19
C PRO A 119 -8.90 47.34 -11.61
N HIS A 120 -10.10 46.94 -12.02
CA HIS A 120 -10.72 45.69 -11.57
C HIS A 120 -10.02 44.46 -12.15
N ARG A 121 -9.61 44.51 -13.43
CA ARG A 121 -8.79 43.46 -14.05
C ARG A 121 -7.48 43.25 -13.28
N GLN A 122 -6.81 44.34 -12.91
CA GLN A 122 -5.58 44.28 -12.12
C GLN A 122 -5.82 43.68 -10.73
N HIS A 123 -6.94 44.04 -10.09
CA HIS A 123 -7.32 43.48 -8.79
C HIS A 123 -7.57 41.96 -8.87
N VAL A 124 -8.32 41.49 -9.87
CA VAL A 124 -8.59 40.06 -10.08
C VAL A 124 -7.30 39.28 -10.34
N VAL A 125 -6.42 39.78 -11.21
CA VAL A 125 -5.12 39.15 -11.49
C VAL A 125 -4.26 39.06 -10.24
N GLN A 126 -4.22 40.12 -9.42
CA GLN A 126 -3.46 40.13 -8.17
C GLN A 126 -3.99 39.08 -7.19
N ARG A 127 -5.31 38.96 -7.04
CA ARG A 127 -5.95 37.95 -6.18
C ARG A 127 -5.67 36.51 -6.65
N LEU A 128 -5.69 36.27 -7.96
CA LEU A 128 -5.33 34.96 -8.53
C LEU A 128 -3.85 34.61 -8.29
N ARG A 129 -2.95 35.60 -8.37
CA ARG A 129 -1.53 35.42 -8.05
C ARG A 129 -1.31 35.07 -6.58
N GLU A 130 -1.95 35.80 -5.66
CA GLU A 130 -1.89 35.50 -4.23
C GLU A 130 -2.38 34.08 -3.92
N LEU A 131 -3.48 33.67 -4.55
CA LEU A 131 -4.02 32.31 -4.41
C LEU A 131 -3.04 31.25 -4.96
N GLN A 132 -2.41 31.53 -6.10
CA GLN A 132 -1.43 30.63 -6.70
C GLN A 132 -0.20 30.47 -5.78
N GLU A 133 0.31 31.56 -5.23
CA GLU A 133 1.45 31.54 -4.32
C GLU A 133 1.13 30.76 -3.04
N ALA A 134 -0.05 30.97 -2.47
CA ALA A 134 -0.50 30.26 -1.26
C ALA A 134 -0.63 28.74 -1.46
N HIS A 135 -1.18 28.28 -2.58
CA HIS A 135 -1.47 26.85 -2.79
C HIS A 135 -0.36 26.07 -3.52
N PHE A 136 0.40 26.72 -4.40
CA PHE A 136 1.42 26.06 -5.20
C PHE A 136 2.85 26.44 -4.79
N GLY A 137 3.05 27.50 -4.00
CA GLY A 137 4.35 27.87 -3.46
C GLY A 137 4.93 26.81 -2.51
N GLU A 138 4.10 26.29 -1.60
CA GLU A 138 4.50 25.23 -0.65
C GLU A 138 4.87 23.92 -1.35
N ARG A 139 4.16 23.54 -2.42
CA ARG A 139 4.45 22.35 -3.22
C ARG A 139 5.74 22.47 -4.05
N ARG A 140 6.06 23.67 -4.56
CA ARG A 140 7.32 23.91 -5.30
C ARG A 140 8.53 23.96 -4.39
N ALA A 141 8.40 24.53 -3.18
CA ALA A 141 9.46 24.50 -2.17
C ALA A 141 9.73 23.06 -1.68
N GLY A 142 8.70 22.24 -1.51
CA GLY A 142 8.83 20.82 -1.14
C GLY A 142 9.45 19.91 -2.21
N GLN A 143 9.39 20.29 -3.50
CA GLN A 143 10.06 19.55 -4.58
C GLN A 143 11.54 19.91 -4.76
N GLN A 144 12.00 21.01 -4.14
CA GLN A 144 13.41 21.43 -4.11
C GLN A 144 13.94 21.47 -2.66
N GLY A 145 13.64 20.45 -1.86
CA GLY A 145 14.30 20.23 -0.57
C GLY A 145 15.63 19.47 -0.76
N PRO A 146 16.67 19.72 0.06
CA PRO A 146 17.87 18.87 0.05
C PRO A 146 17.44 17.43 0.34
N ALA A 147 17.93 16.47 -0.45
CA ALA A 147 17.57 15.05 -0.34
C ALA A 147 17.51 14.62 1.13
N GLU A 148 16.29 14.40 1.65
CA GLU A 148 16.11 13.98 3.03
C GLU A 148 16.87 12.65 3.25
N PRO A 149 17.52 12.47 4.40
CA PRO A 149 18.13 11.19 4.73
C PRO A 149 17.02 10.13 4.81
N GLN A 150 17.06 9.15 3.90
CA GLN A 150 16.12 8.03 3.76
C GLN A 150 15.38 7.68 5.07
N SER A 151 14.06 7.73 5.02
CA SER A 151 13.18 7.48 6.16
C SER A 151 13.44 6.10 6.75
N GLU A 152 13.24 5.93 8.06
CA GLU A 152 13.46 4.65 8.75
C GLU A 152 12.62 3.50 8.14
N ILE A 153 11.44 3.84 7.61
CA ILE A 153 10.56 2.95 6.86
C ILE A 153 11.22 2.51 5.55
N GLU A 154 11.84 3.41 4.78
CA GLU A 154 12.58 3.06 3.55
C GLU A 154 13.80 2.18 3.84
N ARG A 155 14.51 2.42 4.95
CA ARG A 155 15.64 1.57 5.37
C ARG A 155 15.16 0.16 5.73
N LEU A 156 14.03 0.06 6.43
CA LEU A 156 13.39 -1.21 6.74
C LEU A 156 12.94 -1.94 5.47
N LEU A 157 12.33 -1.23 4.51
CA LEU A 157 11.92 -1.80 3.23
C LEU A 157 13.11 -2.29 2.41
N GLN A 158 14.20 -1.52 2.33
CA GLN A 158 15.44 -1.92 1.66
C GLN A 158 16.09 -3.14 2.34
N ARG A 159 16.07 -3.21 3.67
CA ARG A 159 16.59 -4.36 4.44
C ARG A 159 15.80 -5.64 4.13
N VAL A 160 14.47 -5.56 4.17
CA VAL A 160 13.58 -6.67 3.85
C VAL A 160 13.73 -7.11 2.39
N GLN A 161 13.91 -6.15 1.46
CA GLN A 161 14.18 -6.46 0.05
C GLN A 161 15.53 -7.15 -0.14
N ARG A 162 16.60 -6.70 0.55
CA ARG A 162 17.92 -7.36 0.52
C ARG A 162 17.88 -8.77 1.10
N GLU A 163 17.15 -8.99 2.18
CA GLU A 163 17.02 -10.31 2.80
C GLU A 163 16.22 -11.29 1.93
N ARG A 164 15.16 -10.81 1.25
CA ARG A 164 14.38 -11.63 0.30
C ARG A 164 15.12 -11.93 -1.00
N PHE A 165 15.88 -10.99 -1.55
CA PHE A 165 16.62 -11.18 -2.82
C PHE A 165 18.05 -11.73 -2.63
N GLY A 166 18.67 -11.52 -1.47
CA GLY A 166 20.01 -12.04 -1.15
C GLY A 166 20.05 -13.55 -0.90
N ALA A 167 18.91 -14.14 -0.49
CA ALA A 167 18.80 -15.60 -0.35
C ALA A 167 18.76 -16.35 -1.71
N ALA A 168 18.54 -15.64 -2.82
CA ALA A 168 18.45 -16.25 -4.16
C ALA A 168 19.81 -16.33 -4.91
N LEU A 169 20.87 -15.67 -4.41
CA LEU A 169 22.19 -15.62 -5.08
C LEU A 169 23.32 -16.31 -4.29
N GLY A 170 23.00 -17.00 -3.19
CA GLY A 170 23.98 -17.66 -2.31
C GLY A 170 24.17 -19.16 -2.54
N ALA A 171 23.84 -19.70 -3.73
CA ALA A 171 24.04 -21.11 -4.04
C ALA A 171 24.62 -21.30 -5.46
N SER A 172 25.87 -20.89 -5.66
CA SER A 172 26.69 -21.45 -6.75
C SER A 172 28.16 -21.46 -6.34
N ASP A 173 28.56 -22.50 -5.60
CA ASP A 173 29.97 -22.86 -5.44
C ASP A 173 30.30 -24.00 -6.43
N GLY A 174 31.20 -23.67 -7.37
CA GLY A 174 32.32 -24.49 -7.83
C GLY A 174 32.06 -25.84 -8.50
N SER A 175 32.19 -25.88 -9.83
CA SER A 175 32.90 -27.00 -10.49
C SER A 175 33.44 -26.58 -11.86
N SER A 176 34.76 -26.40 -11.92
CA SER A 176 35.55 -26.30 -13.15
C SER A 176 35.85 -27.68 -13.70
N ALA A 177 35.58 -27.91 -14.98
CA ALA A 177 36.38 -28.83 -15.80
C ALA A 177 36.33 -28.41 -17.27
N SER A 178 37.52 -28.13 -17.79
CA SER A 178 37.86 -27.72 -19.15
C SER A 178 37.43 -28.74 -20.22
N LYS A 179 37.09 -28.25 -21.43
CA LYS A 179 37.81 -28.61 -22.68
C LYS A 179 37.20 -28.01 -23.97
N THR A 180 38.11 -27.45 -24.77
CA THR A 180 38.21 -27.52 -26.24
C THR A 180 37.50 -26.48 -27.12
N SER A 181 38.38 -25.83 -27.89
CA SER A 181 38.24 -24.93 -29.03
C SER A 181 37.32 -25.37 -30.18
N LEU A 182 36.68 -24.40 -30.85
CA LEU A 182 36.89 -23.97 -32.26
C LEU A 182 35.68 -23.12 -32.72
N SER A 183 35.93 -21.91 -33.25
CA SER A 183 34.98 -21.15 -34.10
C SER A 183 35.12 -21.62 -35.58
N PRO A 184 34.41 -21.10 -36.62
CA PRO A 184 33.33 -20.09 -36.68
C PRO A 184 32.20 -20.38 -37.73
N LEU A 185 31.32 -19.39 -37.98
CA LEU A 185 30.40 -19.16 -39.12
C LEU A 185 29.13 -20.04 -39.32
N GLY A 186 27.99 -19.38 -39.54
CA GLY A 186 26.80 -20.00 -40.14
C GLY A 186 25.53 -19.15 -40.08
N SER A 187 25.08 -18.69 -41.25
CA SER A 187 23.92 -17.83 -41.54
C SER A 187 22.54 -18.32 -41.06
N ALA A 188 21.61 -17.36 -40.98
CA ALA A 188 20.14 -17.48 -40.96
C ALA A 188 19.58 -18.43 -42.06
N PRO A 189 18.29 -18.87 -42.03
CA PRO A 189 17.16 -17.94 -42.22
C PRO A 189 15.85 -18.26 -41.47
N ARG A 190 14.97 -17.25 -41.57
CA ARG A 190 13.55 -17.18 -41.23
C ARG A 190 12.74 -18.31 -41.88
N ASN A 191 11.71 -18.79 -41.18
CA ASN A 191 10.56 -19.42 -41.84
C ASN A 191 9.25 -18.75 -41.40
N SER A 192 8.61 -18.16 -42.41
CA SER A 192 7.21 -17.76 -42.49
C SER A 192 6.59 -18.71 -43.51
N LEU A 193 5.47 -19.37 -43.20
CA LEU A 193 4.48 -19.99 -44.09
C LEU A 193 3.32 -20.42 -43.17
N ALA A 194 2.16 -19.76 -43.20
CA ALA A 194 1.06 -19.98 -44.15
C ALA A 194 0.40 -21.35 -43.99
N GLY A 195 -0.87 -21.31 -43.59
CA GLY A 195 -1.84 -22.40 -43.49
C GLY A 195 -3.18 -21.80 -43.08
#